data_AF-A0A2V6U546-F1
#
_entry.id   AF-A0A2V6U546-F1
#
_cell.length_a   1.000
_cell.length_b   1.000
_cell.length_c   1.000
_cell.angle_alpha   90.00
_cell.angle_beta   90.00
_cell.angle_gamma   90.00
#
_symmetry.space_group_name_H-M   'P 1'
#
loop_
_entity.id
_entity.type
_entity.pdbx_description
1 polymer ?
#
loop_
_entity_poly.entity_id
_entity_poly.type
_entity_poly.pdbx_seq_one_letter_code
_entity_poly.pdbx_strand_id
1 'polypeptide(L)'
;LYPLARWIAPDGDESFGHLQPHPETAGVYGTRGTVNDFLTSQGLPPYFAMGDRYGALYDRMVSIMERLDPAENSERRAERRAEIDELDPGTMASAWLDVDATVGAYCRERALAVPVEIDALVDLHLKAIGAWLDALETRLPT
;
A
#
# COMPACT_ATOMS: atom_id res chain seq x y z
N LEU A 1 3.41 17.37 -10.48
CA LEU A 1 2.10 16.69 -10.53
C LEU A 1 2.02 15.92 -11.83
N TYR A 2 1.59 14.65 -11.75
CA TYR A 2 1.44 13.74 -12.88
C TYR A 2 0.50 14.40 -13.91
N PRO A 3 0.94 14.68 -15.16
CA PRO A 3 0.07 15.35 -16.15
C PRO A 3 -1.06 14.43 -16.65
N LEU A 4 -0.93 13.12 -16.38
CA LEU A 4 -1.90 12.10 -16.72
C LEU A 4 -2.29 11.32 -15.46
N ALA A 5 -3.55 11.00 -15.25
CA ALA A 5 -3.89 9.95 -14.29
C ALA A 5 -3.34 8.62 -14.79
N ARG A 6 -2.93 7.76 -13.86
CA ARG A 6 -2.53 6.37 -14.12
C ARG A 6 -3.55 5.46 -13.43
N TRP A 7 -4.05 4.47 -14.17
CA TRP A 7 -4.88 3.40 -13.63
C TRP A 7 -4.24 2.06 -13.98
N ILE A 8 -4.27 1.15 -13.02
CA ILE A 8 -3.89 -0.25 -13.21
C ILE A 8 -5.16 -1.05 -12.98
N ALA A 9 -5.57 -1.80 -13.99
CA ALA A 9 -6.70 -2.69 -13.90
C ALA A 9 -6.34 -3.94 -13.05
N PRO A 10 -7.34 -4.67 -12.51
CA PRO A 10 -7.06 -5.84 -11.66
C PRO A 10 -6.28 -6.97 -12.35
N ASP A 11 -6.28 -7.03 -13.67
CA ASP A 11 -5.50 -7.96 -14.51
C ASP A 11 -4.07 -7.48 -14.79
N GLY A 12 -3.71 -6.28 -14.32
CA GLY A 12 -2.40 -5.66 -14.49
C GLY A 12 -2.30 -4.72 -15.70
N ASP A 13 -3.37 -4.57 -16.50
CA ASP A 13 -3.34 -3.68 -17.65
C ASP A 13 -3.26 -2.21 -17.21
N GLU A 14 -2.24 -1.52 -17.71
CA GLU A 14 -1.97 -0.13 -17.40
C GLU A 14 -2.62 0.80 -18.43
N SER A 15 -3.28 1.85 -17.94
CA SER A 15 -3.84 2.91 -18.77
C SER A 15 -3.55 4.29 -18.21
N PHE A 16 -3.53 5.28 -19.10
CA PHE A 16 -3.27 6.68 -18.78
C PHE A 16 -4.35 7.58 -19.36
N GLY A 17 -4.70 8.66 -18.65
CA GLY A 17 -5.71 9.60 -19.11
C GLY A 17 -5.39 11.03 -18.70
N HIS A 18 -5.93 11.99 -19.44
CA HIS A 18 -5.65 13.40 -19.19
C HIS A 18 -6.41 13.88 -17.94
N LEU A 19 -5.66 14.35 -16.95
CA LEU A 19 -6.20 15.16 -15.86
C LEU A 19 -6.15 16.62 -16.31
N GLN A 20 -7.23 17.38 -16.06
CA GLN A 20 -7.23 18.80 -16.34
C GLN A 20 -6.16 19.47 -15.44
N PRO A 21 -5.11 20.09 -16.02
CA PRO A 21 -4.09 20.74 -15.22
C PRO A 21 -4.68 21.92 -14.46
N HIS A 22 -4.17 22.20 -13.27
CA HIS A 22 -4.48 23.46 -12.60
C HIS A 22 -4.00 24.63 -13.50
N PRO A 23 -4.79 25.72 -13.66
CA PRO A 23 -4.45 26.81 -14.58
C PRO A 23 -3.05 27.41 -14.37
N GLU A 24 -2.60 27.43 -13.12
CA GLU A 24 -1.28 27.99 -12.73
C GLU A 24 -0.12 26.99 -12.88
N THR A 25 -0.39 25.72 -13.21
CA THR A 25 0.63 24.67 -13.41
C THR A 25 0.44 23.92 -14.72
N ALA A 26 -0.17 24.58 -15.72
CA ALA A 26 -0.35 24.03 -17.05
C ALA A 26 1.01 23.67 -17.67
N GLY A 27 1.30 22.36 -17.73
CA GLY A 27 2.51 21.84 -18.35
C GLY A 27 2.49 22.00 -19.88
N VAL A 28 3.68 21.94 -20.50
CA VAL A 28 3.82 21.93 -21.96
C VAL A 28 3.87 20.49 -22.46
N TYR A 29 2.91 20.12 -23.29
CA TYR A 29 2.85 18.79 -23.91
C TYR A 29 3.78 18.71 -25.13
N GLY A 30 4.44 17.58 -25.31
CA GLY A 30 5.29 17.31 -26.47
C GLY A 30 5.60 15.82 -26.61
N THR A 31 6.23 15.44 -27.71
CA THR A 31 6.59 14.05 -28.03
C THR A 31 8.05 13.70 -27.69
N ARG A 32 8.78 14.63 -27.06
CA ARG A 32 10.17 14.44 -26.65
C ARG A 32 10.23 13.70 -25.31
N GLY A 33 10.12 12.38 -25.37
CA GLY A 33 10.20 11.46 -24.22
C GLY A 33 8.88 10.76 -23.92
N THR A 34 8.96 9.74 -23.09
CA THR A 34 7.83 8.96 -22.60
C THR A 34 7.44 9.37 -21.18
N VAL A 35 6.25 8.97 -20.72
CA VAL A 35 5.86 9.09 -19.31
C VAL A 35 6.89 8.41 -18.42
N ASN A 36 7.39 7.24 -18.81
CA ASN A 36 8.41 6.51 -18.07
C ASN A 36 9.74 7.30 -17.96
N ASP A 37 10.16 7.98 -19.03
CA ASP A 37 11.36 8.84 -18.99
C ASP A 37 11.18 9.99 -17.99
N PHE A 38 10.00 10.60 -17.98
CA PHE A 38 9.66 11.63 -17.00
C PHE A 38 9.71 11.08 -15.57
N LEU A 39 9.04 9.97 -15.27
CA LEU A 39 9.01 9.38 -13.92
C LEU A 39 10.40 8.93 -13.45
N THR A 40 11.20 8.38 -14.37
CA THR A 40 12.59 7.99 -14.10
C THR A 40 13.42 9.23 -13.77
N SER A 41 13.25 10.33 -14.52
CA SER A 41 13.95 11.59 -14.23
C SER A 41 13.56 12.22 -12.88
N GLN A 42 12.37 11.89 -12.36
CA GLN A 42 11.91 12.30 -11.03
C GLN A 42 12.42 11.40 -9.90
N GLY A 43 13.19 10.34 -10.22
CA GLY A 43 13.70 9.40 -9.22
C GLY A 43 12.62 8.51 -8.60
N LEU A 44 11.50 8.28 -9.31
CA LEU A 44 10.39 7.47 -8.82
C LEU A 44 10.55 5.94 -8.86
N PRO A 45 11.44 5.31 -9.66
CA PRO A 45 11.53 3.85 -9.72
C PRO A 45 11.68 3.14 -8.36
N PRO A 46 12.46 3.65 -7.37
CA PRO A 46 12.52 3.04 -6.04
C PRO A 46 11.16 3.00 -5.32
N TYR A 47 10.30 4.00 -5.51
CA TYR A 47 8.97 4.05 -4.91
C TYR A 47 8.01 3.05 -5.55
N PHE A 48 8.13 2.82 -6.86
CA PHE A 48 7.35 1.77 -7.53
C PHE A 48 7.77 0.39 -7.04
N ALA A 49 9.07 0.14 -6.92
CA ALA A 49 9.57 -1.11 -6.34
C ALA A 49 9.05 -1.32 -4.91
N MET A 50 8.94 -0.28 -4.08
CA MET A 50 8.30 -0.40 -2.77
C MET A 50 6.79 -0.67 -2.87
N GLY A 51 6.10 -0.02 -3.80
CA GLY A 51 4.70 -0.30 -4.12
C GLY A 51 4.47 -1.78 -4.44
N ASP A 52 5.30 -2.38 -5.29
CA ASP A 52 5.20 -3.80 -5.66
C ASP A 52 5.38 -4.72 -4.43
N ARG A 53 6.35 -4.39 -3.56
CA ARG A 53 6.62 -5.17 -2.34
C ARG A 53 5.45 -5.14 -1.35
N TYR A 54 4.86 -3.97 -1.13
CA TYR A 54 3.66 -3.83 -0.30
C TYR A 54 2.42 -4.41 -0.98
N GLY A 55 2.31 -4.30 -2.30
CA GLY A 55 1.22 -4.89 -3.10
C GLY A 55 1.15 -6.41 -2.91
N ALA A 56 2.27 -7.11 -3.04
CA ALA A 56 2.33 -8.55 -2.81
C ALA A 56 1.88 -8.95 -1.39
N LEU A 57 2.23 -8.15 -0.37
CA LEU A 57 1.77 -8.37 1.00
C LEU A 57 0.27 -8.10 1.14
N TYR A 58 -0.24 -7.03 0.53
CA TYR A 58 -1.65 -6.67 0.54
C TYR A 58 -2.51 -7.74 -0.13
N ASP A 59 -2.10 -8.26 -1.28
CA ASP A 59 -2.79 -9.35 -1.98
C ASP A 59 -2.89 -10.60 -1.08
N ARG A 60 -1.80 -10.91 -0.35
CA ARG A 60 -1.81 -11.98 0.64
C ARG A 60 -2.80 -11.71 1.77
N MET A 61 -2.83 -10.48 2.31
CA MET A 61 -3.80 -10.11 3.35
C MET A 61 -5.24 -10.28 2.88
N VAL A 62 -5.55 -9.81 1.67
CA VAL A 62 -6.89 -9.95 1.06
C VAL A 62 -7.27 -11.41 0.93
N SER A 63 -6.37 -12.25 0.40
CA SER A 63 -6.62 -13.69 0.27
C SER A 63 -6.91 -14.38 1.61
N ILE A 64 -6.20 -14.01 2.68
CA ILE A 64 -6.44 -14.54 4.02
C ILE A 64 -7.78 -14.06 4.58
N MET A 65 -8.13 -12.80 4.40
CA MET A 65 -9.41 -12.24 4.85
C MET A 65 -10.59 -12.90 4.15
N GLU A 66 -10.50 -13.14 2.84
CA GLU A 66 -11.54 -13.83 2.06
C GLU A 66 -11.78 -15.27 2.57
N ARG A 67 -10.73 -15.93 3.06
CA ARG A 67 -10.83 -17.27 3.67
C ARG A 67 -11.38 -17.22 5.10
N LEU A 68 -11.08 -16.17 5.86
CA LEU A 68 -11.56 -15.98 7.24
C LEU A 68 -13.06 -15.71 7.30
N ASP A 69 -13.58 -14.90 6.39
CA ASP A 69 -14.99 -14.56 6.30
C ASP A 69 -15.49 -14.69 4.87
N PRO A 70 -15.77 -15.92 4.39
CA PRO A 70 -16.33 -16.14 3.06
C PRO A 70 -17.73 -15.52 2.85
N ALA A 71 -18.41 -15.16 3.96
CA ALA A 71 -19.70 -14.50 3.94
C ALA A 71 -19.57 -12.96 3.83
N GLU A 72 -18.35 -12.42 3.84
CA GLU A 72 -18.09 -11.01 3.63
C GLU A 72 -18.59 -10.59 2.24
N ASN A 73 -19.53 -9.66 2.21
CA ASN A 73 -20.18 -9.18 0.99
C ASN A 73 -20.01 -7.67 0.82
N SER A 74 -20.52 -7.11 -0.28
CA SER A 74 -20.40 -5.68 -0.57
C SER A 74 -21.05 -4.78 0.49
N GLU A 75 -22.13 -5.23 1.14
CA GLU A 75 -22.83 -4.47 2.17
C GLU A 75 -22.00 -4.39 3.45
N ARG A 76 -21.47 -5.52 3.94
CA ARG A 76 -20.57 -5.56 5.11
C ARG A 76 -19.29 -4.76 4.88
N ARG A 77 -18.73 -4.81 3.67
CA ARG A 77 -17.57 -3.98 3.28
C ARG A 77 -17.91 -2.48 3.34
N ALA A 78 -19.10 -2.09 2.91
CA ALA A 78 -19.55 -0.70 2.98
C ALA A 78 -19.76 -0.24 4.44
N GLU A 79 -20.31 -1.09 5.29
CA GLU A 79 -20.46 -0.83 6.74
C GLU A 79 -19.09 -0.59 7.40
N ARG A 80 -18.13 -1.51 7.20
CA ARG A 80 -16.76 -1.34 7.72
C ARG A 80 -16.07 -0.09 7.18
N ARG A 81 -16.33 0.28 5.92
CA ARG A 81 -15.79 1.51 5.35
C ARG A 81 -16.38 2.75 6.03
N ALA A 82 -17.68 2.74 6.30
CA ALA A 82 -18.35 3.82 7.01
C ALA A 82 -17.79 3.97 8.44
N GLU A 83 -17.56 2.86 9.16
CA GLU A 83 -16.90 2.88 10.48
C GLU A 83 -15.52 3.55 10.43
N ILE A 84 -14.75 3.31 9.36
CA ILE A 84 -13.44 3.95 9.14
C ILE A 84 -13.61 5.45 8.85
N ASP A 85 -14.61 5.82 8.05
CA ASP A 85 -14.85 7.22 7.67
C ASP A 85 -15.35 8.07 8.85
N GLU A 86 -15.94 7.44 9.87
CA GLU A 86 -16.36 8.08 11.12
C GLU A 86 -15.22 8.28 12.14
N LEU A 87 -14.02 7.75 11.88
CA LEU A 87 -12.87 7.95 12.76
C LEU A 87 -12.42 9.41 12.78
N ASP A 88 -11.97 9.87 13.95
CA ASP A 88 -11.41 11.21 14.09
C ASP A 88 -10.20 11.39 13.15
N PRO A 89 -10.06 12.56 12.49
CA PRO A 89 -8.92 12.85 11.63
C PRO A 89 -7.58 12.59 12.32
N GLY A 90 -6.71 11.82 11.65
CA GLY A 90 -5.41 11.41 12.19
C GLY A 90 -5.43 10.08 12.94
N THR A 91 -6.61 9.47 13.14
CA THR A 91 -6.73 8.12 13.69
C THR A 91 -6.45 7.08 12.62
N MET A 92 -5.54 6.15 12.88
CA MET A 92 -5.26 5.04 11.97
C MET A 92 -6.33 3.96 12.12
N ALA A 93 -6.96 3.60 11.01
CA ALA A 93 -7.96 2.52 10.96
C ALA A 93 -7.37 1.15 11.31
N SER A 94 -6.05 0.98 11.18
CA SER A 94 -5.38 -0.25 11.55
C SER A 94 -3.94 -0.02 11.97
N ALA A 95 -3.50 -0.81 12.96
CA ALA A 95 -2.14 -0.75 13.48
C ALA A 95 -1.07 -1.09 12.42
N TRP A 96 -1.40 -1.88 11.39
CA TRP A 96 -0.45 -2.20 10.32
C TRP A 96 -0.12 -0.99 9.42
N LEU A 97 -0.96 0.05 9.41
CA LEU A 97 -0.68 1.29 8.67
C LEU A 97 0.36 2.16 9.39
N ASP A 98 0.55 1.95 10.70
CA ASP A 98 1.60 2.58 11.49
C ASP A 98 2.86 1.70 11.48
N VAL A 99 3.75 2.02 10.53
CA VAL A 99 5.02 1.31 10.30
C VAL A 99 5.88 1.33 11.56
N ASP A 100 6.01 2.49 12.22
CA ASP A 100 6.88 2.68 13.37
C ASP A 100 6.36 1.91 14.58
N ALA A 101 5.05 1.95 14.82
CA ALA A 101 4.44 1.17 15.89
C ALA A 101 4.59 -0.34 15.66
N THR A 102 4.36 -0.80 14.43
CA THR A 102 4.46 -2.21 14.06
C THR A 102 5.89 -2.72 14.19
N VAL A 103 6.87 -2.02 13.62
CA VAL A 103 8.30 -2.37 13.73
C VAL A 103 8.76 -2.29 15.18
N GLY A 104 8.36 -1.25 15.91
CA GLY A 104 8.71 -1.09 17.32
C GLY A 104 8.19 -2.24 18.18
N ALA A 105 6.95 -2.69 17.98
CA ALA A 105 6.39 -3.85 18.66
C ALA A 105 7.16 -5.13 18.32
N TYR A 106 7.39 -5.37 17.02
CA TYR A 106 8.11 -6.55 16.54
C TYR A 106 9.53 -6.64 17.11
N CYS A 107 10.23 -5.50 17.18
CA CYS A 107 11.57 -5.41 17.76
C CYS A 107 11.58 -5.69 19.26
N ARG A 108 10.64 -5.09 20.02
CA ARG A 108 10.54 -5.28 21.48
C ARG A 108 10.31 -6.74 21.84
N GLU A 109 9.41 -7.42 21.14
CA GLU A 109 9.12 -8.84 21.36
C GLU A 109 10.33 -9.75 21.12
N ARG A 110 11.25 -9.34 20.23
CA ARG A 110 12.38 -10.16 19.77
C ARG A 110 13.74 -9.65 20.26
N ALA A 111 13.74 -8.67 21.17
CA ALA A 111 14.94 -8.00 21.67
C ALA A 111 15.88 -7.52 20.54
N LEU A 112 15.29 -6.97 19.47
CA LEU A 112 16.03 -6.38 18.35
C LEU A 112 16.12 -4.86 18.52
N ALA A 113 17.16 -4.26 17.94
CA ALA A 113 17.23 -2.80 17.79
C ALA A 113 16.32 -2.35 16.64
N VAL A 114 15.64 -1.22 16.82
CA VAL A 114 14.84 -0.60 15.75
C VAL A 114 15.80 -0.02 14.69
N PRO A 115 15.67 -0.38 13.41
CA PRO A 115 16.49 0.20 12.35
C PRO A 115 16.23 1.70 12.19
N VAL A 116 17.29 2.44 11.81
CA VAL A 116 17.19 3.88 11.49
C VAL A 116 17.17 4.16 9.99
N GLU A 117 17.61 3.20 9.19
CA GLU A 117 17.60 3.29 7.72
C GLU A 117 16.22 2.87 7.19
N ILE A 118 15.67 3.66 6.27
CA ILE A 118 14.32 3.47 5.73
C ILE A 118 14.14 2.09 5.08
N ASP A 119 15.11 1.65 4.28
CA ASP A 119 15.01 0.34 3.62
C ASP A 119 14.97 -0.81 4.65
N ALA A 120 15.78 -0.71 5.70
CA ALA A 120 15.79 -1.70 6.78
C ALA A 120 14.50 -1.65 7.61
N LEU A 121 13.92 -0.46 7.80
CA LEU A 121 12.63 -0.28 8.47
C LEU A 121 11.52 -0.95 7.65
N VAL A 122 11.47 -0.71 6.34
CA VAL A 122 10.50 -1.31 5.42
C VAL A 122 10.63 -2.83 5.39
N ASP A 123 11.87 -3.35 5.27
CA ASP A 123 12.14 -4.79 5.31
C ASP A 123 11.61 -5.43 6.58
N LEU A 124 11.86 -4.78 7.72
CA LEU A 124 11.42 -5.29 9.02
C LEU A 124 9.91 -5.17 9.20
N HIS A 125 9.29 -4.14 8.64
CA HIS A 125 7.84 -3.97 8.65
C HIS A 125 7.13 -5.06 7.85
N LEU A 126 7.57 -5.30 6.61
CA LEU A 126 7.05 -6.37 5.75
C LEU A 126 7.23 -7.74 6.43
N LYS A 127 8.37 -7.97 7.08
CA LYS A 127 8.62 -9.18 7.86
C LYS A 127 7.70 -9.30 9.08
N ALA A 128 7.43 -8.20 9.78
CA ALA A 128 6.57 -8.19 10.95
C ALA A 128 5.12 -8.55 10.59
N ILE A 129 4.57 -7.91 9.55
CA ILE A 129 3.23 -8.23 9.06
C ILE A 129 3.20 -9.65 8.49
N GLY A 130 4.22 -10.06 7.72
CA GLY A 130 4.33 -11.42 7.20
C GLY A 130 4.24 -12.48 8.30
N ALA A 131 5.00 -12.31 9.39
CA ALA A 131 4.96 -13.22 10.53
C ALA A 131 3.59 -13.23 11.24
N TRP A 132 2.91 -12.08 11.30
CA TRP A 132 1.55 -12.01 11.82
C TRP A 132 0.55 -12.75 10.94
N LEU A 133 0.65 -12.62 9.62
CA LEU A 133 -0.17 -13.36 8.66
C LEU A 133 0.08 -14.87 8.72
N ASP A 134 1.35 -15.31 8.84
CA ASP A 134 1.69 -16.72 9.04
C ASP A 134 0.99 -17.27 10.30
N ALA A 135 1.00 -16.50 11.39
CA ALA A 135 0.33 -16.88 12.64
C ALA A 135 -1.20 -16.87 12.52
N LEU A 136 -1.77 -16.09 11.61
CA LEU A 136 -3.21 -16.07 11.34
C LEU A 136 -3.62 -17.27 10.49
N GLU A 137 -2.86 -17.58 9.44
CA GLU A 137 -3.10 -18.72 8.56
C GLU A 137 -3.02 -20.06 9.29
N THR A 138 -2.11 -20.22 10.25
CA THR A 138 -2.03 -21.44 11.08
C THR A 138 -3.25 -21.67 11.96
N ARG A 139 -4.08 -20.63 12.19
CA ARG A 139 -5.33 -20.71 12.96
C ARG A 139 -6.56 -20.89 12.08
N LEU A 140 -6.42 -20.81 10.76
CA LEU A 140 -7.54 -21.02 9.84
C LEU A 140 -7.91 -22.51 9.78
N PRO A 141 -9.21 -22.84 9.84
CA PRO A 141 -9.67 -24.20 9.54
C PRO A 141 -9.32 -24.53 8.07
N THR A 142 -8.78 -25.73 7.85
CA THR A 142 -8.55 -26.31 6.51
C THR A 142 -9.84 -26.55 5.74
#